data_AF-A0A9D5U472-F1
#
_entry.id   AF-A0A9D5U472-F1
#
_cell.length_a   1.000
_cell.length_b   1.000
_cell.length_c   1.000
_cell.angle_alpha   90.00
_cell.angle_beta   90.00
_cell.angle_gamma   90.00
#
_symmetry.space_group_name_H-M   'P 1'
#
loop_
_entity.id
_entity.type
_entity.pdbx_description
1 polymer ?
#
loop_
_entity_poly.entity_id
_entity_poly.type
_entity_poly.pdbx_seq_one_letter_code
_entity_poly.pdbx_strand_id
1 'polypeptide(L)'
;MRYRCSILDWAVLAVAGVSALVCMSRLFGFLVDDAFISFRYAENLAAGRGLVFNPGERVEGYSNLLWVLILAGANRLGLPTIATAQGLGCVAAFLALMLTFFLRRRSPAHFAALLLAASLPWALWAVSGMETLLLPARDPGGVRTVARARAGPGSGHRLPPRVWRP
;
A
#
# COMPACT_ATOMS: atom_id res chain seq x y z
N MET A 1 12.17 33.83 1.44
CA MET A 1 12.31 33.24 0.09
C MET A 1 10.92 32.98 -0.47
N ARG A 2 10.54 33.62 -1.58
CA ARG A 2 9.22 33.42 -2.22
C ARG A 2 9.29 32.18 -3.10
N TYR A 3 8.61 31.12 -2.67
CA TYR A 3 8.55 29.83 -3.34
C TYR A 3 7.64 29.93 -4.58
N ARG A 4 8.19 29.99 -5.80
CA ARG A 4 7.38 29.95 -7.04
C ARG A 4 7.33 28.51 -7.53
N CYS A 5 6.16 27.87 -7.51
CA CYS A 5 5.90 26.70 -8.33
C CYS A 5 6.08 27.09 -9.79
N SER A 6 6.89 26.33 -10.54
CA SER A 6 6.94 26.47 -11.99
C SER A 6 5.73 25.77 -12.61
N ILE A 7 5.31 26.22 -13.79
CA ILE A 7 4.26 25.53 -14.57
C ILE A 7 4.67 24.09 -14.92
N LEU A 8 5.97 23.83 -15.02
CA LEU A 8 6.54 22.50 -15.26
C LEU A 8 6.27 21.55 -14.08
N ASP A 9 6.29 22.05 -12.84
CA ASP A 9 6.03 21.24 -11.65
C ASP A 9 4.58 20.74 -11.67
N TRP A 10 3.63 21.62 -12.00
CA TRP A 10 2.22 21.27 -12.13
C TRP A 10 1.94 20.33 -13.31
N ALA A 11 2.63 20.52 -14.44
CA ALA A 11 2.52 19.62 -15.58
C ALA A 11 3.01 18.20 -15.24
N VAL A 12 4.15 18.07 -14.56
CA VAL A 12 4.68 16.77 -14.11
C VAL A 12 3.70 16.09 -13.15
N LEU A 13 3.14 16.85 -12.21
CA LEU A 13 2.17 16.34 -11.25
C LEU A 13 0.89 15.84 -11.92
N ALA A 14 0.38 16.61 -12.88
CA ALA A 14 -0.79 16.26 -13.66
C ALA A 14 -0.56 14.98 -14.47
N VAL A 15 0.58 14.87 -15.17
CA VAL A 15 0.92 13.67 -15.95
C VAL A 15 1.06 12.45 -15.05
N ALA A 16 1.74 12.57 -13.91
CA ALA A 16 1.90 11.48 -12.94
C ALA A 16 0.56 11.02 -12.34
N GLY A 17 -0.33 11.98 -12.03
CA GLY A 17 -1.67 11.70 -11.53
C GLY A 17 -2.53 10.99 -12.58
N VAL A 18 -2.51 11.46 -13.83
CA VAL A 18 -3.25 10.83 -14.93
C VAL A 18 -2.72 9.44 -15.24
N SER A 19 -1.40 9.22 -15.28
CA SER A 19 -0.84 7.89 -15.50
C SER A 19 -1.21 6.91 -14.39
N ALA A 20 -1.14 7.36 -13.13
CA ALA A 20 -1.56 6.56 -11.98
C ALA A 20 -3.06 6.19 -12.08
N LEU A 21 -3.92 7.15 -12.43
CA LEU A 21 -5.36 6.93 -12.60
C LEU A 21 -5.65 5.92 -13.71
N VAL A 22 -4.97 6.05 -14.86
CA VAL A 22 -5.12 5.11 -15.98
C VAL A 22 -4.67 3.70 -15.56
N CYS A 23 -3.52 3.55 -14.92
CA CYS A 23 -3.07 2.25 -14.41
C CYS A 23 -4.05 1.65 -13.40
N MET A 24 -4.54 2.44 -12.43
CA MET A 24 -5.52 1.99 -11.43
C MET A 24 -6.83 1.57 -12.10
N SER A 25 -7.30 2.29 -13.11
CA SER A 25 -8.52 1.93 -13.86
C SER A 25 -8.40 0.59 -14.60
N ARG A 26 -7.20 0.27 -15.10
CA ARG A 26 -6.92 -1.03 -15.77
C ARG A 26 -6.83 -2.19 -14.78
N LEU A 27 -6.48 -1.89 -13.53
CA LEU A 27 -6.29 -2.86 -12.45
C LEU A 27 -7.49 -2.89 -11.49
N PHE A 28 -8.60 -2.24 -11.83
CA PHE A 28 -9.79 -2.13 -10.98
C PHE A 28 -10.49 -3.46 -10.67
N GLY A 29 -10.10 -4.56 -11.33
CA GLY A 29 -10.53 -5.91 -11.00
C GLY A 29 -9.56 -6.70 -10.12
N PHE A 30 -8.38 -6.16 -9.79
CA PHE A 30 -7.36 -6.88 -9.02
C PHE A 30 -7.62 -6.72 -7.53
N LEU A 31 -8.22 -7.75 -6.93
CA LEU A 31 -8.40 -7.87 -5.48
C LEU A 31 -7.52 -8.99 -4.95
N VAL A 32 -6.89 -8.74 -3.81
CA VAL A 32 -6.10 -9.77 -3.11
C VAL A 32 -7.05 -10.63 -2.29
N ASP A 33 -6.85 -11.94 -2.29
CA ASP A 33 -7.72 -12.90 -1.59
C ASP A 33 -7.86 -12.56 -0.10
N ASP A 34 -6.78 -12.11 0.55
CA ASP A 34 -6.80 -11.68 1.96
C ASP A 34 -7.77 -10.53 2.24
N ALA A 35 -8.04 -9.65 1.25
CA ALA A 35 -8.96 -8.53 1.41
C ALA A 35 -10.41 -9.01 1.60
N PHE A 36 -10.78 -10.17 1.06
CA PHE A 36 -12.13 -10.73 1.20
C PHE A 36 -12.45 -11.10 2.63
N ILE A 37 -11.46 -11.46 3.44
CA ILE A 37 -11.65 -11.70 4.87
C ILE A 37 -12.17 -10.41 5.52
N SER A 38 -11.48 -9.30 5.32
CA SER A 38 -11.88 -8.00 5.86
C SER A 38 -13.26 -7.54 5.34
N PHE A 39 -13.59 -7.79 4.07
CA PHE A 39 -14.90 -7.47 3.51
C PHE A 39 -16.03 -8.25 4.16
N ARG A 40 -15.83 -9.56 4.36
CA ARG A 40 -16.80 -10.43 5.02
C ARG A 40 -17.11 -9.96 6.44
N TYR A 41 -16.08 -9.61 7.21
CA TYR A 41 -16.26 -9.04 8.55
C TYR A 41 -16.98 -7.69 8.51
N ALA A 42 -16.64 -6.82 7.54
CA ALA A 42 -17.27 -5.52 7.38
C ALA A 42 -18.76 -5.62 7.03
N GLU A 43 -19.12 -6.54 6.14
CA GLU A 43 -20.51 -6.82 5.74
C GLU A 43 -21.33 -7.42 6.88
N ASN A 44 -20.76 -8.38 7.62
CA ASN A 44 -21.44 -8.96 8.78
C ASN A 44 -21.64 -7.95 9.90
N LEU A 45 -20.65 -7.08 10.14
CA LEU A 45 -20.78 -6.00 11.11
C LEU A 45 -21.84 -4.98 10.67
N ALA A 46 -21.84 -4.58 9.39
CA ALA A 46 -22.83 -3.67 8.84
C ALA A 46 -24.26 -4.23 8.93
N ALA A 47 -24.43 -5.53 8.68
CA ALA A 47 -25.69 -6.26 8.80
C ALA A 47 -26.11 -6.56 10.25
N GLY A 48 -25.36 -6.11 11.26
CA GLY A 48 -25.70 -6.29 12.67
C GLY A 48 -25.42 -7.69 13.23
N ARG A 49 -24.68 -8.54 12.51
CA ARG A 49 -24.30 -9.90 12.94
C ARG A 49 -23.07 -9.91 13.85
N GLY A 50 -22.40 -8.77 13.99
CA GLY A 50 -21.18 -8.58 14.78
C GLY A 50 -19.90 -8.80 13.97
N LEU A 51 -18.76 -8.67 14.64
CA LEU A 51 -17.42 -8.94 14.07
C LEU A 51 -17.18 -10.45 13.99
N VAL A 52 -17.86 -11.10 13.05
CA VAL A 52 -17.77 -12.55 12.83
C VAL A 52 -17.58 -12.84 11.34
N PHE A 53 -16.84 -13.89 11.01
CA PHE A 53 -16.72 -14.36 9.63
C PHE A 53 -17.96 -15.18 9.21
N ASN A 54 -18.36 -16.13 10.06
CA ASN A 54 -19.57 -16.93 9.92
C ASN A 54 -20.52 -16.62 11.09
N PRO A 55 -21.77 -16.19 10.83
CA PRO A 55 -22.74 -15.96 11.90
C PRO A 55 -22.96 -17.22 12.74
N GLY A 56 -22.85 -17.10 14.06
CA GLY A 56 -22.95 -18.22 15.00
C GLY A 56 -21.59 -18.72 15.53
N GLU A 57 -20.50 -18.42 14.84
CA GLU A 57 -19.14 -18.74 15.29
C GLU A 57 -18.35 -17.46 15.54
N ARG A 58 -17.80 -17.32 16.75
CA ARG A 58 -17.02 -16.14 17.15
C ARG A 58 -15.53 -16.46 17.07
N VAL A 59 -14.97 -16.27 15.89
CA VAL A 59 -13.53 -16.38 15.64
C VAL A 59 -13.02 -15.02 15.16
N GLU A 60 -11.93 -14.55 15.76
CA GLU A 60 -11.21 -13.36 15.30
C GLU A 60 -10.21 -13.76 14.22
N GLY A 61 -10.46 -13.35 12.99
CA GLY A 61 -9.64 -13.68 11.81
C GLY A 61 -9.17 -12.46 11.02
N TYR A 62 -9.43 -11.24 11.51
CA TYR A 62 -8.95 -10.01 10.88
C TYR A 62 -7.69 -9.47 11.58
N SER A 63 -6.72 -9.01 10.80
CA SER A 63 -5.52 -8.32 11.32
C SER A 63 -5.62 -6.79 11.23
N ASN A 64 -6.70 -6.28 10.61
CA ASN A 64 -6.87 -4.89 10.23
C ASN A 64 -8.22 -4.32 10.74
N LEU A 65 -8.42 -4.33 12.06
CA LEU A 65 -9.69 -3.90 12.68
C LEU A 65 -10.16 -2.51 12.22
N LEU A 66 -9.26 -1.53 12.18
CA LEU A 66 -9.61 -0.16 11.77
C LEU A 66 -10.15 -0.13 10.33
N TRP A 67 -9.57 -0.93 9.44
CA TRP A 67 -10.02 -1.05 8.06
C TRP A 67 -11.41 -1.69 7.97
N VAL A 68 -11.64 -2.77 8.71
CA VAL A 68 -12.96 -3.41 8.82
C VAL A 68 -14.02 -2.43 9.31
N LEU A 69 -13.72 -1.59 10.30
CA LEU A 69 -14.64 -0.60 10.83
C LEU A 69 -14.98 0.50 9.81
N ILE A 70 -13.98 1.00 9.07
CA ILE A 70 -14.19 1.99 8.00
C ILE A 70 -15.11 1.42 6.92
N LEU A 71 -14.83 0.20 6.46
CA LEU A 71 -15.63 -0.47 5.44
C LEU A 71 -17.04 -0.81 5.95
N ALA A 72 -17.20 -1.23 7.20
CA ALA A 72 -18.50 -1.48 7.80
C ALA A 72 -19.34 -0.20 7.89
N GLY A 73 -18.71 0.93 8.21
CA GLY A 73 -19.33 2.25 8.21
C GLY A 73 -19.83 2.64 6.81
N ALA A 74 -18.99 2.45 5.79
CA ALA A 74 -19.37 2.72 4.40
C ALA A 74 -20.50 1.80 3.92
N ASN A 75 -20.47 0.50 4.27
CA ASN A 75 -21.54 -0.44 3.98
C ASN A 75 -22.87 -0.03 4.62
N ARG A 76 -22.86 0.52 5.84
CA ARG A 76 -24.07 1.07 6.47
C ARG A 76 -24.64 2.28 5.74
N LEU A 77 -23.82 3.03 5.03
CA LEU A 77 -24.25 4.13 4.16
C LEU A 77 -24.75 3.62 2.79
N GLY A 78 -24.76 2.32 2.56
CA GLY A 78 -25.20 1.70 1.30
C GLY A 78 -24.13 1.71 0.20
N LEU A 79 -22.88 2.03 0.53
CA LEU A 79 -21.77 1.99 -0.42
C LEU A 79 -21.25 0.55 -0.55
N PRO A 80 -20.93 0.07 -1.77
CA PRO A 80 -20.40 -1.28 -1.95
C PRO A 80 -18.99 -1.41 -1.34
N THR A 81 -18.76 -2.48 -0.57
CA THR A 81 -17.51 -2.75 0.16
C THR A 81 -16.27 -2.63 -0.73
N ILE A 82 -16.31 -3.30 -1.88
CA ILE A 82 -15.19 -3.40 -2.82
C ILE A 82 -14.84 -2.03 -3.40
N ALA A 83 -15.83 -1.29 -3.91
CA ALA A 83 -15.59 0.02 -4.51
C ALA A 83 -15.09 1.02 -3.45
N THR A 84 -15.58 0.91 -2.21
CA THR A 84 -15.10 1.73 -1.09
C THR A 84 -13.63 1.45 -0.80
N ALA A 85 -13.26 0.17 -0.68
CA ALA A 85 -11.88 -0.25 -0.42
C ALA A 85 -10.92 0.23 -1.52
N GLN A 86 -11.28 0.04 -2.79
CA GLN A 86 -10.49 0.47 -3.94
C GLN A 86 -10.42 2.00 -4.04
N GLY A 87 -11.53 2.70 -3.80
CA GLY A 87 -11.58 4.16 -3.80
C GLY A 87 -10.67 4.76 -2.73
N LEU A 88 -10.72 4.23 -1.51
CA LEU A 88 -9.85 4.65 -0.40
C LEU A 88 -8.37 4.36 -0.71
N GLY A 89 -8.06 3.21 -1.33
CA GLY A 89 -6.71 2.89 -1.80
C GLY A 89 -6.19 3.86 -2.87
N CYS A 90 -7.03 4.20 -3.85
CA CYS A 90 -6.70 5.20 -4.88
C CYS A 90 -6.46 6.60 -4.28
N VAL A 91 -7.30 7.02 -3.31
CA VAL A 91 -7.13 8.30 -2.60
C VAL A 91 -5.82 8.30 -1.81
N ALA A 92 -5.52 7.23 -1.07
CA ALA A 92 -4.27 7.11 -0.33
C ALA A 92 -3.05 7.17 -1.26
N ALA A 93 -3.10 6.49 -2.41
CA ALA A 93 -2.04 6.53 -3.42
C ALA A 93 -1.86 7.96 -3.99
N PHE A 94 -2.95 8.66 -4.28
CA PHE A 94 -2.90 10.03 -4.76
C PHE A 94 -2.31 10.99 -3.71
N LEU A 95 -2.73 10.88 -2.45
CA LEU A 95 -2.19 11.67 -1.35
C LEU A 95 -0.70 11.42 -1.12
N ALA A 96 -0.25 10.17 -1.20
CA ALA A 96 1.17 9.84 -1.07
C ALA A 96 2.00 10.40 -2.24
N LEU A 97 1.44 10.45 -3.46
CA LEU A 97 2.05 11.10 -4.61
C LEU A 97 2.17 12.62 -4.41
N MET A 98 1.09 13.28 -3.95
CA MET A 98 1.11 14.70 -3.57
C MET A 98 2.18 14.96 -2.52
N LEU A 99 2.18 14.18 -1.43
CA LEU A 99 3.10 14.36 -0.31
C LEU A 99 4.57 14.22 -0.76
N THR A 100 4.87 13.22 -1.57
CA THR A 100 6.22 13.00 -2.13
C THR A 100 6.66 14.21 -2.96
N PHE A 101 5.76 14.76 -3.78
CA PHE A 101 6.03 15.93 -4.60
C PHE A 101 6.25 17.20 -3.79
N PHE A 102 5.46 17.45 -2.74
CA PHE A 102 5.60 18.64 -1.90
C PHE A 102 6.80 18.55 -0.94
N LEU A 103 7.09 17.38 -0.36
CA LEU A 103 8.17 17.21 0.62
C LEU A 103 9.57 17.16 0.00
N ARG A 104 9.72 16.76 -1.27
CA ARG A 104 11.03 16.53 -1.87
C ARG A 104 11.33 17.45 -3.06
N ARG A 105 10.92 18.73 -3.07
CA ARG A 105 11.12 19.70 -4.19
C ARG A 105 12.58 20.05 -4.62
N ARG A 106 13.57 19.18 -4.38
CA ARG A 106 14.91 19.23 -4.98
C ARG A 106 14.95 18.33 -6.23
N SER A 107 15.72 18.76 -7.23
CA SER A 107 15.74 18.32 -8.63
C SER A 107 15.59 16.81 -8.94
N PRO A 108 16.07 15.82 -8.15
CA PRO A 108 15.84 14.40 -8.47
C PRO A 108 14.47 13.84 -8.04
N ALA A 109 13.69 14.54 -7.21
CA ALA A 109 12.47 13.94 -6.66
C ALA A 109 11.25 13.96 -7.58
N HIS A 110 11.21 14.87 -8.55
CA HIS A 110 10.19 14.84 -9.61
C HIS A 110 10.29 13.53 -10.39
N PHE A 111 11.52 13.09 -10.67
CA PHE A 111 11.80 11.81 -11.32
C PHE A 111 11.41 10.63 -10.44
N ALA A 112 11.68 10.69 -9.13
CA ALA A 112 11.26 9.66 -8.18
C ALA A 112 9.73 9.58 -8.04
N ALA A 113 9.01 10.71 -8.05
CA ALA A 113 7.55 10.75 -8.01
C ALA A 113 6.94 10.18 -9.29
N LEU A 114 7.50 10.51 -10.46
CA LEU A 114 7.11 9.93 -11.75
C LEU A 114 7.35 8.42 -11.81
N LEU A 115 8.53 7.96 -11.35
CA LEU A 115 8.86 6.54 -11.29
C LEU A 115 7.92 5.78 -10.35
N LEU A 116 7.58 6.36 -9.19
CA LEU A 116 6.63 5.75 -8.25
C LEU A 116 5.23 5.67 -8.87
N ALA A 117 4.76 6.76 -9.49
CA ALA A 117 3.46 6.83 -10.15
C ALA A 117 3.31 5.83 -11.32
N ALA A 118 4.39 5.65 -12.07
CA ALA A 118 4.46 4.72 -13.20
C ALA A 118 4.78 3.27 -12.77
N SER A 119 5.09 3.04 -11.49
CA SER A 119 5.44 1.70 -11.03
C SER A 119 4.17 0.83 -10.93
N LEU A 120 4.19 -0.29 -11.66
CA LEU A 120 3.12 -1.28 -11.62
C LEU A 120 2.80 -1.78 -10.19
N PRO A 121 3.79 -2.03 -9.31
CA PRO A 121 3.51 -2.42 -7.93
C PRO A 121 2.70 -1.36 -7.18
N TRP A 122 2.98 -0.08 -7.37
CA TRP A 122 2.24 0.99 -6.72
C TRP A 122 0.76 1.01 -7.13
N ALA A 123 0.49 0.88 -8.42
CA ALA A 123 -0.88 0.81 -8.93
C ALA A 123 -1.61 -0.48 -8.50
N LEU A 124 -0.92 -1.63 -8.45
CA LEU A 124 -1.50 -2.89 -7.97
C LEU A 124 -1.92 -2.81 -6.50
N TRP A 125 -1.04 -2.30 -5.64
CA TRP A 125 -1.33 -2.16 -4.21
C TRP A 125 -2.34 -1.06 -3.91
N ALA A 126 -2.54 -0.10 -4.83
CA ALA A 126 -3.61 0.92 -4.76
C ALA A 126 -5.01 0.35 -4.92
N VAL A 127 -5.13 -0.77 -5.64
CA VAL A 127 -6.43 -1.32 -6.01
C VAL A 127 -6.68 -2.69 -5.37
N SER A 128 -5.70 -3.23 -4.65
CA SER A 128 -5.72 -4.55 -3.99
C SER A 128 -6.83 -4.74 -2.94
N GLY A 129 -7.41 -3.64 -2.44
CA GLY A 129 -8.45 -3.67 -1.39
C GLY A 129 -7.90 -3.76 0.05
N MET A 130 -6.58 -3.71 0.20
CA MET A 130 -5.88 -3.80 1.50
C MET A 130 -5.55 -2.41 2.06
N GLU A 131 -5.34 -2.32 3.38
CA GLU A 131 -4.90 -1.10 4.07
C GLU A 131 -3.44 -0.70 3.76
N THR A 132 -2.73 -1.45 2.92
CA THR A 132 -1.27 -1.36 2.70
C THR A 132 -0.78 0.05 2.35
N LEU A 133 -1.60 0.87 1.69
CA LEU A 133 -1.25 2.26 1.36
C LEU A 133 -1.68 3.29 2.39
N LEU A 134 -2.56 2.91 3.32
CA LEU A 134 -2.91 3.72 4.49
C LEU A 134 -1.83 3.72 5.56
N LEU A 135 -0.83 2.84 5.45
CA LEU A 135 0.36 2.85 6.28
C LEU A 135 1.53 3.48 5.51
N PRO A 136 1.73 4.81 5.60
CA PRO A 136 2.95 5.39 5.11
C PRO A 136 4.11 4.82 5.92
N ALA A 137 4.93 4.00 5.25
CA ALA A 137 6.30 3.64 5.56
C ALA A 137 6.79 4.02 6.96
N ARG A 138 6.48 3.20 7.96
CA ARG A 138 7.20 3.21 9.22
C ARG A 138 8.49 2.41 9.04
N ASP A 139 9.50 3.03 8.44
CA ASP A 139 10.91 2.98 8.88
C ASP A 139 11.89 3.49 7.79
N PRO A 140 12.59 4.62 7.99
CA PRO A 140 13.71 5.04 7.14
C PRO A 140 15.01 4.22 7.36
N GLY A 141 15.04 3.27 8.32
CA GLY A 141 16.24 2.56 8.75
C GLY A 141 16.60 1.30 7.95
N GLY A 142 15.64 0.59 7.36
CA GLY A 142 15.84 -0.77 6.83
C GLY A 142 16.79 -0.91 5.64
N VAL A 143 16.95 0.13 4.82
CA VAL A 143 17.82 0.08 3.63
C VAL A 143 19.31 0.15 4.00
N ARG A 144 19.65 0.62 5.20
CA ARG A 144 21.06 0.71 5.65
C ARG A 144 21.62 -0.61 6.17
N THR A 145 20.77 -1.57 6.53
CA THR A 145 21.21 -2.82 7.18
C THR A 145 21.62 -3.88 6.16
N VAL A 146 20.96 -3.93 5.00
CA VAL A 146 21.30 -4.90 3.93
C VAL A 146 22.61 -4.54 3.22
N ALA A 147 22.96 -3.26 3.14
CA ALA A 147 24.23 -2.82 2.56
C ALA A 147 25.44 -3.10 3.50
N ARG A 148 25.25 -3.10 4.83
CA ARG A 148 26.33 -3.44 5.78
C ARG A 148 26.56 -4.94 5.93
N ALA A 149 25.57 -5.79 5.64
CA ALA A 149 25.74 -7.24 5.70
C ALA A 149 26.62 -7.82 4.58
N ARG A 150 26.82 -7.08 3.47
CA ARG A 150 27.73 -7.49 2.37
C ARG A 150 29.12 -6.86 2.42
N ALA A 151 29.38 -5.99 3.40
CA ALA A 151 30.68 -5.34 3.60
C ALA A 151 31.28 -5.71 4.97
N GLY A 152 31.15 -6.98 5.37
CA GLY A 152 31.89 -7.54 6.50
C GLY A 152 33.35 -7.85 6.08
N PRO A 153 34.36 -7.51 6.89
CA PRO A 153 35.77 -7.73 6.56
C PRO A 153 36.09 -9.23 6.51
N GLY A 154 36.97 -9.62 5.57
CA GLY A 154 37.42 -11.00 5.45
C GLY A 154 38.00 -11.53 6.76
N SER A 155 37.42 -12.63 7.24
CA SER A 155 38.05 -13.50 8.24
C SER A 155 37.73 -14.94 7.87
N GLY A 156 38.79 -15.70 7.59
CA GLY A 156 38.71 -17.08 7.17
C GLY A 156 38.21 -17.97 8.31
N HIS A 157 37.01 -18.51 8.16
CA HIS A 157 36.60 -19.70 8.90
C HIS A 157 36.40 -20.84 7.90
N ARG A 158 37.40 -21.74 7.86
CA ARG A 158 37.25 -23.05 7.21
C ARG A 158 36.17 -23.81 7.97
N LEU A 159 35.08 -24.15 7.29
CA LEU A 159 34.09 -25.10 7.81
C LEU A 159 34.69 -26.51 7.75
N PRO A 160 34.57 -27.33 8.80
CA PRO A 160 35.01 -28.73 8.73
C PRO A 160 34.12 -29.53 7.76
N PRO A 161 34.68 -30.54 7.06
CA PRO A 161 33.94 -31.32 6.07
C PRO A 161 32.82 -32.11 6.75
N ARG A 162 31.58 -31.89 6.30
CA ARG A 162 30.43 -32.71 6.66
C ARG A 162 30.61 -34.10 6.05
N VAL A 163 30.88 -35.08 6.90
CA VAL A 163 30.84 -36.50 6.54
C VAL A 163 29.37 -36.89 6.39
N TRP A 164 28.90 -37.04 5.16
CA TRP A 164 27.68 -37.77 4.85
C TRP A 164 28.00 -39.27 4.92
N ARG A 165 27.35 -40.01 5.84
CA ARG A 165 27.35 -41.48 5.81
C ARG A 165 26.06 -41.95 5.13
N PRO A 166 26.13 -43.01 4.30
CA PRO A 166 25.00 -43.54 3.52
C PRO A 166 23.94 -44.20 4.41
#